data_AF-A0A085FES4-F1
#
_entry.id   AF-A0A085FES4-F1
#
_cell.length_a   1.000
_cell.length_b   1.000
_cell.length_c   1.000
_cell.angle_alpha   90.00
_cell.angle_beta   90.00
_cell.angle_gamma   90.00
#
_symmetry.space_group_name_H-M   'P 1'
#
loop_
_entity.id
_entity.type
_entity.pdbx_description
1 polymer ?
#
loop_
_entity_poly.entity_id
_entity_poly.type
_entity_poly.pdbx_seq_one_letter_code
_entity_poly.pdbx_strand_id
1 'polypeptide(L)'
;MWLAFGIAALIGVLLGNGIPHFVSGISRKNYPSLAGEGAVPNLVGGWILFNLAGGLALFQCATLVANPVASAVGLSIGLLAIGLFHASGGAYRISGK
;
A
#
# COMPACT_ATOMS: atom_id res chain seq x y z
N MET A 1 16.50 -11.68 -8.87
CA MET A 1 15.10 -12.11 -8.81
C MET A 1 14.43 -11.90 -7.45
N TRP A 2 14.88 -12.52 -6.35
CA TRP A 2 14.18 -12.47 -5.05
C TRP A 2 14.09 -11.07 -4.44
N LEU A 3 15.17 -10.29 -4.55
CA LEU A 3 15.17 -8.89 -4.11
C LEU A 3 14.14 -8.06 -4.88
N ALA A 4 14.09 -8.19 -6.21
CA ALA A 4 13.15 -7.48 -7.06
C ALA A 4 11.69 -7.87 -6.76
N PHE A 5 11.44 -9.16 -6.50
CA PHE A 5 10.16 -9.66 -6.02
C PHE A 5 9.77 -9.02 -4.68
N GLY A 6 10.67 -9.05 -3.69
CA GLY A 6 10.40 -8.52 -2.34
C GLY A 6 10.14 -7.01 -2.34
N ILE A 7 10.95 -6.25 -3.07
CA ILE A 7 10.74 -4.80 -3.24
C ILE A 7 9.40 -4.53 -3.92
N ALA A 8 9.10 -5.24 -5.00
CA ALA A 8 7.85 -5.04 -5.72
C ALA A 8 6.62 -5.45 -4.87
N ALA A 9 6.73 -6.51 -4.07
CA ALA A 9 5.69 -6.91 -3.13
C ALA A 9 5.45 -5.83 -2.06
N LEU A 10 6.52 -5.22 -1.53
CA LEU A 10 6.39 -4.10 -0.60
C LEU A 10 5.71 -2.89 -1.28
N ILE A 11 6.11 -2.55 -2.51
CA ILE A 11 5.45 -1.49 -3.30
C ILE A 11 3.96 -1.81 -3.48
N GLY A 12 3.62 -3.05 -3.79
CA GLY A 12 2.24 -3.50 -3.93
C GLY A 12 1.43 -3.34 -2.64
N VAL A 13 2.00 -3.72 -1.48
CA VAL A 13 1.37 -3.50 -0.17
C VAL A 13 1.15 -2.01 0.10
N LEU A 14 2.16 -1.17 -0.13
CA LEU A 14 2.08 0.28 0.10
C LEU A 14 1.01 0.93 -0.79
N LEU A 15 0.97 0.59 -2.08
CA LEU A 15 -0.06 1.08 -3.00
C LEU A 15 -1.45 0.61 -2.60
N GLY A 16 -1.63 -0.68 -2.36
CA GLY A 16 -2.91 -1.26 -1.99
C GLY A 16 -3.45 -0.73 -0.67
N ASN A 17 -2.56 -0.43 0.29
CA ASN A 17 -2.92 0.23 1.53
C ASN A 17 -3.22 1.73 1.33
N GLY A 18 -2.45 2.40 0.47
CA GLY A 18 -2.58 3.83 0.22
C GLY A 18 -3.90 4.23 -0.44
N ILE A 19 -4.42 3.40 -1.35
CA ILE A 19 -5.66 3.65 -2.09
C ILE A 19 -6.86 3.93 -1.16
N PRO A 20 -7.28 3.02 -0.27
CA PRO A 20 -8.48 3.25 0.54
C PRO A 20 -8.31 4.41 1.53
N HIS A 21 -7.11 4.62 2.08
CA HIS A 21 -6.82 5.79 2.91
C HIS A 21 -6.97 7.10 2.13
N PHE A 22 -6.32 7.21 0.97
CA PHE A 22 -6.36 8.42 0.15
C PHE A 22 -7.77 8.71 -0.34
N VAL A 23 -8.44 7.70 -0.91
CA VAL A 23 -9.80 7.82 -1.45
C VAL A 23 -10.80 8.19 -0.36
N SER A 24 -10.74 7.55 0.81
CA SER A 24 -11.62 7.89 1.94
C SER A 24 -11.36 9.29 2.46
N GLY A 25 -10.09 9.70 2.54
CA GLY A 25 -9.68 11.04 2.96
C GLY A 25 -10.23 12.15 2.06
N ILE A 26 -10.01 12.07 0.74
CA ILE A 26 -10.56 13.06 -0.21
C ILE A 26 -12.09 13.02 -0.29
N SER A 27 -12.70 11.87 0.00
CA SER A 27 -14.16 11.70 0.02
C SER A 27 -14.81 12.11 1.34
N ARG A 28 -14.03 12.57 2.33
CA ARG A 28 -14.50 12.87 3.69
C ARG A 28 -15.26 11.72 4.37
N LYS A 29 -14.84 10.49 4.11
CA LYS A 29 -15.39 9.28 4.75
C LYS A 29 -14.45 8.81 5.85
N ASN A 30 -15.02 8.32 6.94
CA ASN A 30 -14.21 7.66 7.97
C ASN A 30 -13.69 6.33 7.44
N TYR A 31 -12.44 6.02 7.77
CA TYR A 31 -11.79 4.78 7.40
C TYR A 31 -10.79 4.36 8.49
N PRO A 32 -10.68 3.06 8.83
CA PRO A 32 -9.78 2.57 9.87
C PRO A 32 -8.35 3.03 9.61
N SER A 33 -7.72 3.60 10.63
CA SER A 33 -6.38 4.16 10.53
C SER A 33 -5.75 4.29 11.91
N LEU A 34 -4.47 3.91 12.01
CA LEU A 34 -3.68 3.99 13.25
C LEU A 34 -3.50 5.43 13.75
N ALA A 35 -3.51 6.41 12.84
CA ALA A 35 -3.33 7.82 13.14
C ALA A 35 -4.67 8.57 13.36
N GLY A 36 -5.79 7.84 13.38
CA GLY A 36 -7.14 8.39 13.51
C GLY A 36 -7.98 8.21 12.24
N GLU A 37 -9.29 8.06 12.42
CA GLU A 37 -10.20 7.65 11.33
C GLU A 37 -10.76 8.80 10.49
N GLY A 38 -10.46 10.04 10.85
CA GLY A 38 -11.00 11.22 10.15
C GLY A 38 -10.47 11.38 8.73
N ALA A 39 -11.09 12.30 7.99
CA ALA A 39 -10.74 12.58 6.59
C ALA A 39 -9.26 13.00 6.42
N VAL A 40 -8.75 13.91 7.25
CA VAL A 40 -7.38 14.44 7.13
C VAL A 40 -6.32 13.38 7.44
N PRO A 41 -6.38 12.63 8.57
CA PRO A 41 -5.43 11.54 8.81
C PRO A 41 -5.40 10.50 7.70
N ASN A 42 -6.56 10.13 7.15
CA ASN A 42 -6.65 9.18 6.03
C ASN A 42 -6.05 9.75 4.74
N LEU A 43 -6.33 11.01 4.41
CA LEU A 43 -5.71 11.68 3.26
C LEU A 43 -4.18 11.67 3.38
N VAL A 44 -3.66 12.13 4.52
CA VAL A 44 -2.22 12.22 4.78
C VAL A 44 -1.59 10.83 4.78
N GLY A 45 -2.22 9.84 5.42
CA GLY A 45 -1.76 8.46 5.43
C GLY A 45 -1.66 7.86 4.03
N GLY A 46 -2.72 8.00 3.22
CA GLY A 46 -2.71 7.54 1.83
C GLY A 46 -1.65 8.24 0.97
N TRP A 47 -1.52 9.56 1.14
CA TRP A 47 -0.50 10.35 0.45
C TRP A 47 0.93 9.92 0.82
N ILE A 48 1.23 9.70 2.10
CA ILE A 48 2.53 9.20 2.54
C ILE A 48 2.82 7.83 1.90
N LEU A 49 1.85 6.92 1.90
CA LEU A 49 2.02 5.59 1.32
C LEU A 49 2.29 5.63 -0.18
N PHE A 50 1.65 6.54 -0.92
CA PHE A 50 1.96 6.75 -2.34
C PHE A 50 3.36 7.30 -2.58
N ASN A 51 3.80 8.28 -1.77
CA ASN A 51 5.17 8.79 -1.88
C ASN A 51 6.21 7.74 -1.54
N LEU A 52 5.96 6.90 -0.53
CA LEU A 52 6.84 5.78 -0.20
C LEU A 52 6.89 4.73 -1.32
N ALA A 53 5.74 4.36 -1.88
CA ALA A 53 5.68 3.41 -2.99
C ALA A 53 6.41 3.94 -4.24
N GLY A 54 6.10 5.17 -4.66
CA GLY A 54 6.73 5.81 -5.81
C GLY A 54 8.22 6.07 -5.60
N GLY A 55 8.60 6.59 -4.42
CA GLY A 55 9.99 6.83 -4.06
C GLY A 55 10.81 5.55 -4.03
N LEU A 56 10.26 4.45 -3.47
CA LEU A 56 10.92 3.15 -3.47
C LEU A 56 11.05 2.58 -4.89
N ALA A 57 10.02 2.71 -5.73
CA ALA A 57 10.06 2.28 -7.12
C ALA A 57 11.13 3.02 -7.93
N LEU A 58 11.25 4.34 -7.74
CA LEU A 58 12.28 5.16 -8.38
C LEU A 58 13.68 4.80 -7.86
N PHE A 59 13.84 4.67 -6.55
CA PHE A 59 15.11 4.33 -5.92
C PHE A 59 15.61 2.93 -6.33
N GLN A 60 14.69 1.99 -6.56
CA GLN A 60 15.00 0.60 -6.94
C GLN A 60 14.72 0.29 -8.42
N CYS A 61 14.61 1.32 -9.27
CA CYS A 61 14.22 1.18 -10.67
C CYS A 61 15.10 0.16 -11.42
N ALA A 62 16.42 0.25 -11.28
CA ALA A 62 17.35 -0.67 -11.93
C ALA A 62 17.11 -2.14 -11.50
N THR A 63 16.90 -2.39 -10.21
CA THR A 63 16.61 -3.71 -9.66
C THR A 63 15.33 -4.30 -10.24
N LEU A 64 14.28 -3.48 -10.32
CA LEU A 64 12.95 -3.88 -10.82
C LEU A 64 12.97 -4.16 -12.32
N VAL A 65 13.58 -3.27 -13.11
CA VAL A 65 13.65 -3.40 -14.58
C VAL A 65 14.53 -4.58 -15.00
N ALA A 66 15.56 -4.92 -14.22
CA ALA A 66 16.39 -6.10 -14.49
C ALA A 66 15.65 -7.43 -14.25
N ASN A 67 14.51 -7.45 -13.55
CA ASN A 67 13.76 -8.67 -13.21
C ASN A 67 12.23 -8.47 -13.39
N PRO A 68 11.75 -8.11 -14.60
CA PRO A 68 10.41 -7.56 -14.78
C PRO A 68 9.29 -8.53 -14.39
N VAL A 69 9.45 -9.83 -14.67
CA VAL A 69 8.47 -10.86 -14.30
C VAL A 69 8.39 -11.01 -12.77
N ALA A 70 9.54 -11.14 -12.10
CA ALA A 70 9.57 -11.26 -10.65
C ALA A 70 8.98 -10.01 -9.97
N SER A 71 9.24 -8.82 -10.51
CA SER A 71 8.64 -7.58 -10.04
C SER A 71 7.14 -7.52 -10.26
N ALA A 72 6.63 -7.91 -11.43
CA ALA A 72 5.20 -7.93 -11.71
C ALA A 72 4.44 -8.90 -10.80
N VAL A 73 4.99 -10.10 -10.59
CA VAL A 73 4.42 -11.10 -9.68
C VAL A 73 4.48 -10.61 -8.23
N GLY A 74 5.62 -10.06 -7.80
CA GLY A 74 5.78 -9.49 -6.46
C GLY A 74 4.75 -8.41 -6.18
N LEU A 75 4.63 -7.41 -7.06
CA LEU A 75 3.66 -6.34 -6.96
C LEU A 75 2.22 -6.86 -6.87
N SER A 76 1.86 -7.82 -7.72
CA SER A 76 0.54 -8.47 -7.72
C SER A 76 0.26 -9.18 -6.40
N ILE A 77 1.22 -9.95 -5.87
CA ILE A 77 1.08 -10.67 -4.60
C ILE A 77 0.98 -9.69 -3.42
N GLY A 78 1.78 -8.63 -3.41
CA GLY A 78 1.72 -7.60 -2.38
C GLY A 78 0.35 -6.91 -2.33
N LEU A 79 -0.16 -6.50 -3.49
CA LEU A 79 -1.51 -5.93 -3.62
C LEU A 79 -2.60 -6.90 -3.15
N LEU A 80 -2.52 -8.17 -3.56
CA LEU A 80 -3.48 -9.19 -3.13
C LEU A 80 -3.43 -9.41 -1.61
N ALA A 81 -2.24 -9.50 -1.03
CA ALA A 81 -2.05 -9.74 0.40
C ALA A 81 -2.69 -8.64 1.26
N ILE A 82 -2.42 -7.37 0.93
CA ILE A 82 -3.03 -6.24 1.66
C ILE A 82 -4.53 -6.12 1.37
N GLY A 83 -4.97 -6.48 0.16
CA GLY A 83 -6.39 -6.56 -0.19
C GLY A 83 -7.14 -7.60 0.65
N LEU A 84 -6.58 -8.80 0.80
CA LEU A 84 -7.12 -9.86 1.65
C LEU A 84 -7.14 -9.47 3.13
N PHE A 85 -6.09 -8.80 3.61
CA PHE A 85 -6.05 -8.25 4.96
C PHE A 85 -7.21 -7.28 5.23
N HIS A 86 -7.52 -6.40 4.28
CA HIS A 86 -8.68 -5.50 4.40
C HIS A 86 -10.00 -6.23 4.28
N ALA A 87 -10.13 -7.12 3.30
CA ALA A 87 -11.35 -7.89 3.05
C ALA A 87 -11.73 -8.80 4.22
N SER A 88 -10.73 -9.30 4.97
CA SER A 88 -10.95 -10.09 6.20
C SER A 88 -11.27 -9.25 7.44
N GLY A 89 -11.35 -7.92 7.31
CA GLY A 89 -11.60 -7.00 8.42
C GLY A 89 -10.38 -6.74 9.31
N GLY A 90 -9.17 -7.15 8.90
CA GLY A 90 -7.95 -6.99 9.68
C GLY A 90 -7.67 -5.54 10.06
N ALA A 91 -7.86 -4.60 9.13
CA ALA A 91 -7.67 -3.17 9.39
C ALA A 91 -8.60 -2.61 10.48
N TYR A 92 -9.85 -3.10 10.53
CA TYR A 92 -10.85 -2.68 11.51
C TYR A 92 -10.49 -3.20 12.90
N ARG A 93 -10.14 -4.49 13.00
CA ARG A 93 -9.73 -5.14 14.25
C ARG A 93 -8.56 -4.45 14.93
N ILE A 94 -7.54 -4.04 14.16
CA ILE A 94 -6.36 -3.36 14.70
C ILE A 94 -6.69 -1.90 15.10
N SER A 95 -7.64 -1.27 14.42
CA SER A 95 -8.13 0.08 14.76
C SER A 95 -9.03 0.10 16.00
N GLY A 96 -9.30 -1.06 16.63
CA GLY A 96 -10.15 -1.15 17.82
C GLY A 96 -11.65 -1.12 17.53
N LYS A 97 -12.07 -1.50 16.32
CA LYS A 97 -13.47 -1.61 15.89
C LYS A 97 -13.77 -2.98 15.28
#